data_AF-A0A920QU97-F1
#
_entry.id   AF-A0A920QU97-F1
#
_cell.length_a   1.000
_cell.length_b   1.000
_cell.length_c   1.000
_cell.angle_alpha   90.00
_cell.angle_beta   90.00
_cell.angle_gamma   90.00
#
_symmetry.space_group_name_H-M   'P 1'
#
loop_
_entity.id
_entity.type
_entity.pdbx_description
1 polymer ?
#
loop_
_entity_poly.entity_id
_entity_poly.type
_entity_poly.pdbx_seq_one_letter_code
_entity_poly.pdbx_strand_id
1 'polypeptide(L)'
;MMAKRVMGKASFAKIQDRSGQIQLFIERDRVSPAVYQSFKAWDVGDILGVSGTLFKTKTGELSLRTEELRLLVKSLQPMPEKMARNCLIKS
;
A
#
# COMPACT_ATOMS: atom_id res chain seq x y z
N MET A 1 0.99 -3.27 4.23
CA MET A 1 0.46 -2.09 3.50
C MET A 1 -0.77 -1.58 4.25
N MET A 2 -0.87 -0.28 4.55
CA MET A 2 -1.95 0.27 5.41
C MET A 2 -3.09 0.94 4.63
N ALA A 3 -2.77 1.58 3.51
CA ALA A 3 -3.78 2.17 2.63
C ALA A 3 -3.33 2.08 1.18
N LYS A 4 -4.27 1.87 0.27
CA LYS A 4 -4.03 1.81 -1.17
C LYS A 4 -5.10 2.63 -1.87
N ARG A 5 -4.67 3.52 -2.77
CA ARG A 5 -5.54 4.36 -3.60
C ARG A 5 -5.06 4.24 -5.05
N VAL A 6 -5.91 3.70 -5.90
CA VAL A 6 -5.61 3.50 -7.33
C VAL A 6 -6.22 4.66 -8.10
N MET A 7 -5.40 5.42 -8.83
CA MET A 7 -5.83 6.54 -9.67
C MET A 7 -5.41 6.27 -11.12
N GLY A 8 -6.20 5.45 -11.82
CA GLY A 8 -5.99 5.12 -13.24
C GLY A 8 -4.64 4.46 -13.51
N LYS A 9 -3.71 5.25 -14.07
CA LYS A 9 -2.35 4.82 -14.45
C LYS A 9 -1.33 4.89 -13.31
N ALA A 10 -1.65 5.61 -12.23
CA ALA A 10 -0.82 5.71 -11.04
C ALA A 10 -1.54 5.14 -9.83
N SER A 11 -0.79 4.68 -8.85
CA SER A 11 -1.30 4.20 -7.58
C SER A 11 -0.47 4.76 -6.43
N PHE A 12 -1.16 5.11 -5.35
CA PHE A 12 -0.55 5.54 -4.11
C PHE A 12 -0.79 4.46 -3.07
N ALA A 13 0.26 4.05 -2.38
CA ALA A 13 0.14 3.16 -1.23
C ALA A 13 0.83 3.79 -0.03
N LYS A 14 0.29 3.57 1.17
CA LYS A 14 0.97 3.93 2.42
C LYS A 14 1.47 2.66 3.07
N ILE A 15 2.76 2.61 3.35
CA ILE A 15 3.39 1.55 4.12
C ILE A 15 3.78 2.12 5.48
N GLN A 16 3.54 1.31 6.51
CA GLN A 16 3.98 1.60 7.86
C GLN A 16 5.08 0.61 8.19
N ASP A 17 6.22 1.14 8.60
CA ASP A 17 7.34 0.42 9.18
C ASP A 17 7.43 0.73 10.67
N ARG A 18 8.38 0.12 11.39
CA ARG A 18 8.60 0.37 12.83
C ARG A 18 8.94 1.83 13.13
N SER A 19 9.70 2.49 12.26
CA SER A 19 10.17 3.86 12.47
C SER A 19 9.19 4.94 12.02
N GLY A 20 8.17 4.60 11.22
CA GLY A 20 7.23 5.59 10.71
C GLY A 20 6.39 5.13 9.53
N GLN A 21 5.77 6.09 8.86
CA GLN A 21 4.95 5.86 7.67
C GLN A 21 5.60 6.51 6.45
N ILE A 22 5.58 5.81 5.32
CA ILE A 22 6.07 6.31 4.04
C ILE A 22 5.01 6.14 2.97
N GLN A 23 4.92 7.13 2.09
CA GLN A 23 4.04 7.06 0.93
C GLN A 23 4.81 6.48 -0.26
N LEU A 24 4.21 5.52 -0.93
CA LEU A 24 4.69 4.96 -2.18
C LEU A 24 3.97 5.58 -3.35
N PHE A 25 4.74 5.96 -4.35
CA PHE A 25 4.24 6.40 -5.63
C PHE A 25 4.59 5.36 -6.69
N ILE A 26 3.56 4.71 -7.25
CA ILE A 26 3.68 3.60 -8.19
C ILE A 26 3.07 4.05 -9.52
N GLU A 27 3.87 4.12 -10.57
CA GLU A 27 3.44 4.49 -11.92
C GLU A 27 3.49 3.27 -12.83
N ARG A 28 2.41 3.01 -13.58
CA ARG A 28 2.35 1.88 -14.52
C ARG A 28 3.44 1.93 -15.60
N ASP A 29 3.92 3.12 -15.95
CA ASP A 29 4.99 3.28 -16.95
C ASP A 29 6.38 2.94 -16.38
N ARG A 30 6.55 2.89 -15.05
CA ARG A 30 7.82 2.56 -14.40
C ARG A 30 7.92 1.12 -13.93
N VAL A 31 6.82 0.56 -13.42
CA VAL A 31 6.76 -0.85 -13.03
C VAL A 31 6.26 -1.71 -14.19
N SER A 32 6.78 -2.94 -14.28
CA SER A 32 6.32 -3.90 -15.28
C SER A 32 4.78 -4.09 -15.21
N PRO A 33 4.07 -4.16 -16.36
CA PRO A 33 2.62 -4.31 -16.39
C PRO A 33 2.09 -5.50 -15.58
N ALA A 34 2.84 -6.61 -15.58
CA ALA A 34 2.51 -7.80 -14.81
C ALA A 34 2.53 -7.53 -13.30
N VAL A 35 3.57 -6.86 -12.81
CA VAL A 35 3.71 -6.46 -11.40
C VAL A 35 2.62 -5.48 -11.00
N TYR A 36 2.26 -4.54 -11.88
CA TYR A 36 1.19 -3.59 -11.64
C TYR A 36 -0.19 -4.28 -11.52
N GLN A 37 -0.45 -5.32 -12.34
CA GLN A 37 -1.65 -6.13 -12.20
C GLN A 37 -1.66 -6.91 -10.88
N SER A 38 -0.54 -7.53 -10.50
CA SER A 38 -0.41 -8.21 -9.21
C SER A 38 -0.65 -7.25 -8.04
N PHE A 39 -0.09 -6.03 -8.09
CA PHE A 39 -0.32 -5.00 -7.09
C PHE A 39 -1.80 -4.62 -6.93
N LYS A 40 -2.57 -4.62 -8.01
CA LYS A 40 -4.03 -4.40 -7.93
C LYS A 40 -4.75 -5.50 -7.17
N ALA A 41 -4.26 -6.74 -7.25
CA ALA A 41 -4.80 -7.89 -6.53
C ALA A 41 -4.27 -8.04 -5.09
N TRP A 42 -3.31 -7.21 -4.65
CA TRP A 42 -2.81 -7.23 -3.27
C TRP A 42 -3.69 -6.41 -2.34
N ASP A 43 -3.81 -6.90 -1.12
CA ASP A 43 -4.75 -6.42 -0.11
C ASP A 43 -4.06 -5.59 0.96
N VAL A 44 -4.84 -4.77 1.66
CA VAL A 44 -4.37 -4.04 2.84
C VAL A 44 -4.03 -5.05 3.93
N GLY A 45 -2.82 -4.97 4.47
CA GLY A 45 -2.24 -5.97 5.38
C GLY A 45 -1.07 -6.76 4.80
N ASP A 46 -0.94 -6.84 3.47
CA ASP A 46 0.18 -7.57 2.84
C ASP A 46 1.53 -6.86 3.09
N ILE A 47 2.59 -7.66 3.30
CA ILE A 47 3.96 -7.16 3.44
C ILE A 47 4.61 -7.15 2.07
N LEU A 48 4.94 -5.95 1.61
CA LEU A 48 5.51 -5.68 0.31
C LEU A 48 6.94 -5.19 0.46
N GLY A 49 7.85 -5.73 -0.34
CA GLY A 49 9.19 -5.18 -0.55
C GLY A 49 9.14 -4.23 -1.73
N VAL A 50 9.62 -3.01 -1.53
CA VAL A 50 9.59 -1.96 -2.55
C VAL A 50 10.96 -1.31 -2.65
N SER A 51 11.47 -1.20 -3.87
CA SER A 51 12.74 -0.56 -4.17
C SER A 51 12.53 0.59 -5.14
N GLY A 52 13.30 1.66 -4.95
CA GLY A 52 13.29 2.78 -5.87
C GLY A 52 13.90 4.03 -5.24
N THR A 53 13.52 5.19 -5.78
CA THR A 53 14.13 6.47 -5.42
C THR A 53 13.32 7.20 -4.35
N LEU A 54 13.99 7.59 -3.26
CA LEU A 54 13.40 8.42 -2.22
C LEU A 54 13.29 9.88 -2.70
N PHE A 55 12.13 10.51 -2.54
CA PHE A 55 11.92 11.91 -2.87
C PHE A 55 11.01 12.60 -1.84
N LYS A 56 11.15 13.92 -1.71
CA LYS A 56 10.23 14.74 -0.92
C LYS A 56 9.27 15.45 -1.86
N THR A 57 7.97 15.38 -1.56
CA THR A 57 6.96 16.17 -2.28
C THR A 57 7.04 17.64 -1.84
N LYS A 58 6.39 18.54 -2.58
CA LYS A 58 6.31 19.97 -2.24
C LYS A 58 5.71 20.23 -0.85
N THR A 59 4.92 19.30 -0.32
CA THR A 59 4.31 19.36 1.03
C THR A 59 5.22 18.80 2.14
N GLY A 60 6.44 18.37 1.81
CA GLY A 60 7.40 17.83 2.79
C GLY A 60 7.15 16.38 3.21
N GLU A 61 6.19 15.69 2.59
CA GLU A 61 5.92 14.28 2.87
C GLU A 61 6.97 13.39 2.18
N LEU A 62 7.58 12.49 2.95
CA LEU A 62 8.53 11.50 2.46
C LEU A 62 7.79 10.49 1.57
N SER A 63 8.18 10.46 0.30
CA SER A 63 7.60 9.57 -0.70
C SER A 63 8.69 8.76 -1.38
N LEU A 64 8.39 7.51 -1.69
CA LEU A 64 9.27 6.62 -2.44
C LEU A 64 8.67 6.37 -3.81
N ARG A 65 9.40 6.75 -4.86
CA ARG A 65 9.03 6.47 -6.24
C ARG A 65 9.45 5.03 -6.54
N THR A 66 8.47 4.18 -6.78
CA THR A 66 8.66 2.73 -6.91
C THR A 66 9.19 2.37 -8.30
N GLU A 67 10.28 1.62 -8.33
CA GLU A 67 10.88 1.07 -9.54
C GLU A 67 10.70 -0.45 -9.58
N GLU A 68 10.89 -1.10 -8.43
CA GLU A 68 10.60 -2.52 -8.25
C GLU A 68 9.66 -2.76 -7.08
N LEU A 69 8.79 -3.74 -7.25
CA LEU A 69 7.75 -4.07 -6.28
C LEU A 69 7.61 -5.59 -6.19
N ARG A 70 7.75 -6.13 -4.99
CA ARG A 70 7.69 -7.58 -4.70
C ARG A 70 6.77 -7.85 -3.52
N LEU A 71 5.92 -8.87 -3.65
CA LEU A 71 5.17 -9.41 -2.51
C LEU A 71 6.11 -10.31 -1.71
N LEU A 72 6.31 -10.02 -0.43
CA LEU A 72 7.15 -10.84 0.45
C LEU A 72 6.31 -11.86 1.21
N VAL A 73 5.20 -11.41 1.79
CA VAL A 73 4.29 -12.26 2.56
C VAL A 73 2.86 -11.86 2.22
N LYS A 74 2.07 -12.84 1.81
CA LYS A 74 0.61 -12.68 1.67
C LYS A 74 -0.03 -12.88 3.05
N SER A 75 -0.79 -11.91 3.51
CA SER A 75 -1.51 -12.02 4.77
C SER A 75 -2.70 -12.96 4.59
N LEU A 76 -2.67 -14.11 5.26
CA LEU A 76 -3.77 -15.08 5.27
C LEU A 76 -4.93 -14.62 6.17
N GLN A 77 -4.67 -13.66 7.07
CA GLN A 77 -5.68 -13.03 7.90
C GLN A 77 -5.89 -11.60 7.43
N PRO A 78 -7.09 -11.21 6.96
CA PRO A 78 -7.38 -9.82 6.68
C PRO A 78 -7.24 -9.02 7.98
N MET A 79 -6.62 -7.85 7.90
CA MET A 79 -6.56 -6.96 9.06
C MET A 79 -7.99 -6.66 9.53
N PRO A 80 -8.25 -6.61 10.86
CA PRO A 80 -9.56 -6.32 11.39
C PRO A 80 -9.98 -4.89 11.00
N GLU A 81 -10.64 -4.77 9.85
CA GLU A 81 -11.22 -3.54 9.38
C GLU A 81 -12.50 -3.28 10.20
N LYS A 82 -12.34 -2.61 11.33
CA LYS A 82 -13.35 -1.68 11.85
C LYS A 82 -14.79 -2.24 11.98
N MET A 83 -15.01 -3.34 12.73
CA MET A 83 -16.36 -3.78 13.10
C MET A 83 -16.51 -4.13 14.58
N ALA A 84 -16.91 -3.13 15.39
CA ALA A 84 -17.66 -3.28 16.63
C ALA A 84 -18.38 -1.96 17.01
N ARG A 85 -19.11 -1.35 16.07
CA ARG A 85 -20.28 -0.52 16.42
C ARG A 85 -21.50 -1.39 16.16
N ASN A 86 -22.44 -1.42 17.10
CA ASN A 86 -23.67 -2.20 17.11
C ASN A 86 -23.56 -3.66 17.59
N CYS A 87 -23.11 -3.85 18.83
CA CYS A 87 -23.67 -4.92 19.64
C CYS A 87 -25.04 -4.42 20.15
N LEU A 88 -26.10 -4.65 19.35
CA LEU A 88 -27.47 -4.49 19.82
C LEU A 88 -27.70 -5.51 20.93
N ILE A 89 -27.66 -5.04 22.17
CA ILE A 89 -28.29 -5.73 23.29
C ILE A 89 -29.80 -5.64 23.03
N LYS A 90 -30.34 -6.62 22.32
CA LYS A 90 -31.75 -6.96 22.42
C LYS A 90 -31.82 -8.15 23.36
N SER A 91 -32.04 -7.83 24.63
CA SER A 91 -32.61 -8.73 25.63
C SER A 91 -34.10 -8.46 25.72
#